data_AF-A0A2C6E383-F1
#
_entry.id   AF-A0A2C6E383-F1
#
_cell.length_a   1.000
_cell.length_b   1.000
_cell.length_c   1.000
_cell.angle_alpha   90.00
_cell.angle_beta   90.00
_cell.angle_gamma   90.00
#
_symmetry.space_group_name_H-M   'P 1'
#
loop_
_entity.id
_entity.type
_entity.pdbx_description
1 polymer ?
#
loop_
_entity_poly.entity_id
_entity_poly.type
_entity_poly.pdbx_seq_one_letter_code
_entity_poly.pdbx_strand_id
1 'polypeptide(L)'
;MDMQQYFDAQMRLLTQAGKQFAQQYPEHAGFLNIDALKDRDPHVERLLEGVAYLTAFTQKRLDETLPEVSEQVLRQICPILLNYYPSTTVLEFAPKLTMQGLVSVPKGAKISSHKSDNAPVACHFTTTAETKVLPFEIYSVDYHEIHTGATLNLHLKRLGQGSLDDYDLSKLRVYLRGDTPLCASLYQMMKNPNAAIEVETGKLGSTTQYTLNKSKIDAAFHKDSTGMLPNSEQSHPAYALLLDYFNSREKFYFVELTGLDTLNIDPDTNTISIKIASDIKLPPGNKVNADNILLNCVPAVNIYPVDAEPIRVSENQTEYQLHPVQNKLGESFCYSVKSVQGASSSTGEAIDFVSRYSTVYEDNAHLYSLISRDIGGVSPQTYIQLSMQEVGDITTLSTDLLAHNAAWPRQTLQEGDINAQSADVPSVLSVKNVVRPSKLLNSPDQALHWQLISLLNMRFSQLAEPTQLKKLLALFDWSERSENRNRIESIQGAESKPISLLQKGVFVKGIEIHLTLNEKSFVCTADAYHFCDVLHQFFKLYAPINECLKTRVTLLPSYHEWEWDVTAGDSYQV
;
A
#
# COMPACT_ATOMS: atom_id res chain seq x y z
N MET A 1 -4.45 29.86 1.82
CA MET A 1 -5.11 31.13 2.21
C MET A 1 -6.01 31.59 1.08
N ASP A 2 -7.12 32.27 1.39
CA ASP A 2 -8.00 32.83 0.37
C ASP A 2 -7.36 34.09 -0.26
N MET A 3 -7.72 34.43 -1.51
CA MET A 3 -7.16 35.56 -2.25
C MET A 3 -7.35 36.88 -1.48
N GLN A 4 -8.48 37.02 -0.79
CA GLN A 4 -8.77 38.17 0.06
C GLN A 4 -7.69 38.39 1.15
N GLN A 5 -7.21 37.31 1.77
CA GLN A 5 -6.18 37.40 2.82
C GLN A 5 -4.83 37.87 2.27
N TYR A 6 -4.46 37.41 1.07
CA TYR A 6 -3.25 37.89 0.38
C TYR A 6 -3.37 39.37 0.01
N PHE A 7 -4.52 39.78 -0.50
CA PHE A 7 -4.78 41.18 -0.84
C PHE A 7 -4.68 42.09 0.39
N ASP A 8 -5.33 41.73 1.49
CA ASP A 8 -5.29 42.48 2.75
C ASP A 8 -3.86 42.57 3.30
N ALA A 9 -3.09 41.50 3.21
CA ALA A 9 -1.69 41.48 3.62
C ALA A 9 -0.85 42.44 2.78
N GLN A 10 -1.02 42.43 1.45
CA GLN A 10 -0.30 43.35 0.56
C GLN A 10 -0.72 44.81 0.76
N MET A 11 -2.00 45.10 1.01
CA MET A 11 -2.45 46.46 1.33
C MET A 11 -1.86 46.97 2.65
N ARG A 12 -1.72 46.11 3.67
CA ARG A 12 -1.02 46.46 4.91
C ARG A 12 0.46 46.74 4.67
N LEU A 13 1.14 45.88 3.91
CA LEU A 13 2.55 46.07 3.55
C LEU A 13 2.75 47.36 2.76
N LEU A 14 1.92 47.63 1.78
CA LEU A 14 1.96 48.85 0.96
C LEU A 14 1.78 50.10 1.82
N THR A 15 0.84 50.06 2.77
CA THR A 15 0.59 51.17 3.70
C THR A 15 1.78 51.37 4.65
N GLN A 16 2.36 50.28 5.15
CA GLN A 16 3.52 50.33 6.04
C GLN A 16 4.77 50.83 5.31
N ALA A 17 5.04 50.31 4.11
CA ALA A 17 6.13 50.75 3.25
C ALA A 17 5.97 52.22 2.85
N GLY A 18 4.75 52.66 2.54
CA GLY A 18 4.45 54.06 2.26
C GLY A 18 4.80 54.99 3.44
N LYS A 19 4.43 54.61 4.66
CA LYS A 19 4.80 55.36 5.88
C LYS A 19 6.31 55.38 6.12
N GLN A 20 6.99 54.25 5.95
CA GLN A 20 8.45 54.17 6.11
C GLN A 20 9.18 55.01 5.07
N PHE A 21 8.73 54.96 3.81
CA PHE A 21 9.27 55.78 2.73
C PHE A 21 9.11 57.28 3.03
N ALA A 22 7.94 57.68 3.54
CA ALA A 22 7.69 59.07 3.86
C ALA A 22 8.51 59.59 5.04
N GLN A 23 8.77 58.75 6.05
CA GLN A 23 9.69 59.06 7.14
C GLN A 23 11.14 59.24 6.65
N GLN A 24 11.57 58.43 5.67
CA GLN A 24 12.95 58.46 5.15
C GLN A 24 13.17 59.56 4.11
N TYR A 25 12.16 59.90 3.31
CA TYR A 25 12.24 60.88 2.22
C TYR A 25 11.08 61.90 2.28
N PRO A 26 11.08 62.81 3.27
CA PRO A 26 9.96 63.72 3.50
C PRO A 26 9.67 64.64 2.31
N GLU A 27 10.71 65.14 1.65
CA GLU A 27 10.58 66.02 0.49
C GLU A 27 9.87 65.34 -0.69
N HIS A 28 10.15 64.05 -0.93
CA HIS A 28 9.56 63.29 -2.04
C HIS A 28 8.16 62.78 -1.71
N ALA A 29 7.92 62.38 -0.46
CA ALA A 29 6.61 61.94 0.00
C ALA A 29 5.57 63.07 0.00
N GLY A 30 6.01 64.32 0.20
CA GLY A 30 5.16 65.51 0.04
C GLY A 30 4.59 65.68 -1.37
N PHE A 31 5.34 65.31 -2.42
CA PHE A 31 4.84 65.34 -3.81
C PHE A 31 3.85 64.22 -4.12
N LEU A 32 3.96 63.07 -3.44
CA LEU A 32 3.16 61.87 -3.68
C LEU A 32 1.96 61.75 -2.72
N ASN A 33 1.84 62.65 -1.75
CA ASN A 33 0.80 62.70 -0.72
C ASN A 33 0.57 61.35 0.02
N ILE A 34 1.66 60.58 0.19
CA ILE A 34 1.60 59.19 0.71
C ILE A 34 1.22 59.16 2.21
N ASP A 35 1.51 60.22 2.97
CA ASP A 35 1.26 60.30 4.41
C ASP A 35 -0.18 60.68 4.80
N ALA A 36 -0.96 61.26 3.89
CA ALA A 36 -2.30 61.76 4.19
C ALA A 36 -3.36 60.68 3.99
N LEU A 37 -3.70 59.92 5.04
CA LEU A 37 -4.76 58.89 5.03
C LEU A 37 -6.18 59.39 4.65
N LYS A 38 -6.40 60.71 4.54
CA LYS A 38 -7.74 61.30 4.30
C LYS A 38 -7.87 62.06 2.97
N ASP A 39 -6.78 62.28 2.25
CA ASP A 39 -6.74 63.18 1.08
C ASP A 39 -5.98 62.53 -0.11
N ARG A 40 -6.15 61.21 -0.26
CA ARG A 40 -5.60 60.47 -1.40
C ARG A 40 -6.53 60.60 -2.59
N ASP A 41 -5.94 60.82 -3.75
CA ASP A 41 -6.66 60.76 -5.02
C ASP A 41 -7.27 59.36 -5.19
N PRO A 42 -8.60 59.24 -5.40
CA PRO A 42 -9.28 57.95 -5.59
C PRO A 42 -8.71 57.10 -6.75
N HIS A 43 -8.11 57.73 -7.76
CA HIS A 43 -7.47 57.03 -8.88
C HIS A 43 -6.11 56.43 -8.48
N VAL A 44 -5.34 57.14 -7.65
CA VAL A 44 -4.07 56.62 -7.11
C VAL A 44 -4.34 55.50 -6.13
N GLU A 45 -5.38 55.62 -5.30
CA GLU A 45 -5.78 54.56 -4.37
C GLU A 45 -6.21 53.29 -5.11
N ARG A 46 -7.05 53.40 -6.15
CA ARG A 46 -7.40 52.27 -7.02
C ARG A 46 -6.21 51.66 -7.76
N LEU A 47 -5.23 52.48 -8.16
CA LEU A 47 -4.00 51.98 -8.77
C LEU A 47 -3.18 51.17 -7.76
N LEU A 48 -3.03 51.67 -6.53
CA LEU A 48 -2.33 51.00 -5.44
C LEU A 48 -3.03 49.69 -5.04
N GLU A 49 -4.37 49.68 -4.99
CA GLU A 49 -5.17 48.47 -4.83
C GLU A 49 -4.92 47.49 -5.99
N GLY A 50 -4.89 47.97 -7.24
CA GLY A 50 -4.58 47.15 -8.40
C GLY A 50 -3.19 46.51 -8.34
N VAL A 51 -2.17 47.27 -7.92
CA VAL A 51 -0.80 46.78 -7.70
C VAL A 51 -0.76 45.78 -6.55
N ALA A 52 -1.45 46.06 -5.44
CA ALA A 52 -1.55 45.14 -4.32
C ALA A 52 -2.22 43.83 -4.75
N TYR A 53 -3.26 43.89 -5.58
CA TYR A 53 -3.94 42.71 -6.12
C TYR A 53 -3.01 41.88 -7.02
N LEU A 54 -2.31 42.51 -7.99
CA LEU A 54 -1.39 41.80 -8.88
C LEU A 54 -0.23 41.16 -8.10
N THR A 55 0.29 41.87 -7.09
CA THR A 55 1.37 41.36 -6.22
C THR A 55 0.86 40.22 -5.34
N ALA A 56 -0.34 40.36 -4.78
CA ALA A 56 -1.00 39.34 -3.99
C ALA A 56 -1.27 38.08 -4.84
N PHE A 57 -1.72 38.25 -6.08
CA PHE A 57 -1.94 37.15 -7.02
C PHE A 57 -0.63 36.44 -7.35
N THR A 58 0.43 37.20 -7.64
CA THR A 58 1.78 36.66 -7.89
C THR A 58 2.31 35.92 -6.66
N GLN A 59 2.17 36.49 -5.47
CA GLN A 59 2.60 35.86 -4.22
C GLN A 59 1.82 34.57 -3.96
N LYS A 60 0.50 34.58 -4.15
CA LYS A 60 -0.34 33.39 -4.03
C LYS A 60 0.12 32.31 -4.99
N ARG A 61 0.39 32.65 -6.26
CA ARG A 61 0.94 31.72 -7.26
C ARG A 61 2.30 31.16 -6.84
N LEU A 62 3.20 31.99 -6.31
CA LEU A 62 4.51 31.56 -5.81
C LEU A 62 4.38 30.59 -4.63
N ASP A 63 3.52 30.91 -3.68
CA ASP A 63 3.25 30.05 -2.51
C ASP A 63 2.60 28.72 -2.94
N GLU A 64 1.78 28.72 -4.00
CA GLU A 64 1.21 27.52 -4.61
C GLU A 64 2.24 26.68 -5.38
N THR A 65 3.31 27.29 -5.94
CA THR A 65 4.38 26.55 -6.67
C THR A 65 5.39 25.82 -5.77
N LEU A 66 5.62 26.27 -4.53
CA LEU A 66 6.53 25.58 -3.59
C LEU A 66 6.14 24.11 -3.30
N PRO A 67 4.84 23.80 -3.09
CA PRO A 67 4.31 22.44 -3.07
C PRO A 67 4.61 21.57 -4.31
N GLU A 68 4.67 22.18 -5.50
CA GLU A 68 4.93 21.44 -6.75
C GLU A 68 6.36 20.88 -6.77
N VAL A 69 7.34 21.60 -6.24
CA VAL A 69 8.74 21.15 -6.19
C VAL A 69 8.90 19.92 -5.30
N SER A 70 8.29 19.92 -4.12
CA SER A 70 8.39 18.78 -3.18
C SER A 70 7.67 17.54 -3.73
N GLU A 71 6.54 17.74 -4.41
CA GLU A 71 5.85 16.68 -5.12
C GLU A 71 6.75 16.07 -6.22
N GLN A 72 7.40 16.90 -7.04
CA GLN A 72 8.31 16.42 -8.09
C GLN A 72 9.47 15.60 -7.54
N VAL A 73 10.08 16.05 -6.44
CA VAL A 73 11.15 15.30 -5.75
C VAL A 73 10.61 13.95 -5.23
N LEU A 74 9.43 13.94 -4.61
CA LEU A 74 8.82 12.69 -4.13
C LEU A 74 8.44 11.74 -5.27
N ARG A 75 8.00 12.25 -6.43
CA ARG A 75 7.74 11.41 -7.62
C ARG A 75 8.97 10.63 -8.05
N GLN A 76 10.16 11.20 -7.87
CA GLN A 76 11.42 10.56 -8.21
C GLN A 76 11.93 9.61 -7.11
N ILE A 77 11.80 9.98 -5.83
CA ILE A 77 12.41 9.22 -4.72
C ILE A 77 11.47 8.15 -4.15
N CYS A 78 10.18 8.46 -3.99
CA CYS A 78 9.21 7.58 -3.35
C CYS A 78 7.80 7.81 -3.92
N PRO A 79 7.54 7.43 -5.19
CA PRO A 79 6.29 7.71 -5.88
C PRO A 79 5.05 7.10 -5.21
N ILE A 80 5.20 6.06 -4.39
CA ILE A 80 4.08 5.43 -3.67
C ILE A 80 3.36 6.37 -2.70
N LEU A 81 4.02 7.43 -2.23
CA LEU A 81 3.47 8.37 -1.24
C LEU A 81 2.57 9.46 -1.85
N LEU A 82 2.53 9.56 -3.18
CA LEU A 82 1.78 10.60 -3.89
C LEU A 82 0.51 10.08 -4.56
N ASN A 83 0.35 8.77 -4.60
CA ASN A 83 -0.81 8.14 -5.22
C ASN A 83 -1.85 7.79 -4.16
N TYR A 84 -3.12 7.86 -4.54
CA TYR A 84 -4.22 7.31 -3.75
C TYR A 84 -3.96 5.83 -3.41
N TYR A 85 -4.54 5.36 -2.32
CA TYR A 85 -4.58 3.95 -1.99
C TYR A 85 -5.94 3.37 -2.41
N PRO A 86 -6.04 2.62 -3.53
CA PRO A 86 -7.31 2.14 -4.06
C PRO A 86 -7.98 1.13 -3.15
N SER A 87 -9.24 0.82 -3.46
CA SER A 87 -9.97 -0.23 -2.76
C SER A 87 -9.22 -1.56 -2.85
N THR A 88 -9.11 -2.27 -1.74
CA THR A 88 -8.48 -3.59 -1.64
C THR A 88 -9.45 -4.62 -1.10
N THR A 89 -9.23 -5.88 -1.45
CA THR A 89 -10.02 -7.03 -1.00
C THR A 89 -9.14 -8.30 -1.03
N VAL A 90 -9.71 -9.43 -0.62
CA VAL A 90 -9.10 -10.75 -0.75
C VAL A 90 -10.02 -11.60 -1.60
N LEU A 91 -9.46 -12.23 -2.65
CA LEU A 91 -10.15 -13.15 -3.54
C LEU A 91 -9.82 -14.59 -3.17
N GLU A 92 -10.82 -15.45 -3.15
CA GLU A 92 -10.70 -16.90 -2.97
C GLU A 92 -10.93 -17.61 -4.30
N PHE A 93 -10.01 -18.50 -4.67
CA PHE A 93 -10.12 -19.37 -5.84
C PHE A 93 -10.43 -20.81 -5.41
N ALA A 94 -11.70 -21.15 -5.33
CA ALA A 94 -12.12 -22.50 -4.99
C ALA A 94 -11.98 -23.44 -6.20
N PRO A 95 -11.30 -24.60 -6.05
CA PRO A 95 -11.15 -25.58 -7.12
C PRO A 95 -12.47 -26.32 -7.38
N LYS A 96 -12.81 -26.54 -8.66
CA LYS A 96 -13.94 -27.40 -9.04
C LYS A 96 -13.49 -28.86 -9.15
N LEU A 97 -14.45 -29.79 -9.04
CA LEU A 97 -14.21 -31.23 -9.17
C LEU A 97 -13.51 -31.63 -10.48
N THR A 98 -13.65 -30.83 -11.53
CA THR A 98 -13.03 -31.07 -12.85
C THR A 98 -11.53 -30.75 -12.90
N MET A 99 -10.94 -30.20 -11.83
CA MET A 99 -9.51 -29.89 -11.77
C MET A 99 -8.68 -31.17 -11.69
N GLN A 100 -7.76 -31.36 -12.65
CA GLN A 100 -6.96 -32.59 -12.80
C GLN A 100 -5.44 -32.39 -12.72
N GLY A 101 -4.97 -31.18 -12.37
CA GLY A 101 -3.55 -30.90 -12.17
C GLY A 101 -3.32 -29.46 -11.73
N LEU A 102 -2.05 -29.05 -11.65
CA LEU A 102 -1.64 -27.70 -11.24
C LEU A 102 -2.30 -26.61 -12.08
N VAL A 103 -2.98 -25.69 -11.40
CA VAL A 103 -3.52 -24.46 -11.99
C VAL A 103 -2.95 -23.28 -11.23
N SER A 104 -2.40 -22.31 -11.94
CA SER A 104 -1.90 -21.06 -11.35
C SER A 104 -2.75 -19.88 -11.82
N VAL A 105 -3.02 -18.95 -10.91
CA VAL A 105 -3.58 -17.64 -11.21
C VAL A 105 -2.44 -16.63 -11.19
N PRO A 106 -2.15 -15.94 -12.31
CA PRO A 106 -1.00 -15.04 -12.39
C PRO A 106 -1.20 -13.78 -11.53
N LYS A 107 -0.10 -13.13 -11.14
CA LYS A 107 -0.11 -11.74 -10.64
C LYS A 107 -0.71 -10.83 -11.73
N GLY A 108 -1.62 -9.95 -11.34
CA GLY A 108 -2.28 -9.02 -12.26
C GLY A 108 -3.51 -9.58 -12.97
N ALA A 109 -3.94 -10.82 -12.67
CA ALA A 109 -5.17 -11.39 -13.22
C ALA A 109 -6.37 -10.50 -12.89
N LYS A 110 -7.15 -10.10 -13.90
CA LYS A 110 -8.29 -9.18 -13.75
C LYS A 110 -9.56 -9.96 -13.43
N ILE A 111 -10.25 -9.59 -12.34
CA ILE A 111 -11.55 -10.14 -11.93
C ILE A 111 -12.53 -8.99 -11.75
N SER A 112 -13.77 -9.17 -12.18
CA SER A 112 -14.78 -8.10 -12.18
C SER A 112 -15.98 -8.46 -11.32
N SER A 113 -16.70 -7.44 -10.85
CA SER A 113 -18.07 -7.61 -10.38
C SER A 113 -19.06 -7.56 -11.55
N HIS A 114 -20.27 -8.07 -11.33
CA HIS A 114 -21.38 -7.87 -12.26
C HIS A 114 -22.07 -6.52 -12.02
N LYS A 115 -22.64 -5.94 -13.08
CA LYS A 115 -23.58 -4.82 -12.96
C LYS A 115 -24.92 -5.37 -12.44
N SER A 116 -25.53 -4.67 -11.48
CA SER A 116 -26.87 -4.96 -10.98
C SER A 116 -27.60 -3.66 -10.64
N ASP A 117 -28.89 -3.72 -10.34
CA ASP A 117 -29.67 -2.53 -9.95
C ASP A 117 -29.07 -1.79 -8.74
N ASN A 118 -28.45 -2.53 -7.81
CA ASN A 118 -27.78 -1.99 -6.64
C ASN A 118 -26.28 -1.65 -6.87
N ALA A 119 -25.70 -2.13 -7.97
CA ALA A 119 -24.31 -1.91 -8.36
C ALA A 119 -24.23 -1.52 -9.85
N PRO A 120 -24.50 -0.25 -10.19
CA PRO A 120 -24.57 0.20 -11.59
C PRO A 120 -23.22 0.13 -12.32
N VAL A 121 -22.12 0.09 -11.56
CA VAL A 121 -20.74 0.08 -12.06
C VAL A 121 -20.14 -1.31 -11.88
N ALA A 122 -19.58 -1.87 -12.96
CA ALA A 122 -18.75 -3.06 -12.88
C ALA A 122 -17.38 -2.63 -12.37
N CYS A 123 -17.00 -3.08 -11.17
CA CYS A 123 -15.70 -2.77 -10.61
C CYS A 123 -14.71 -3.87 -10.97
N HIS A 124 -13.46 -3.49 -11.22
CA HIS A 124 -12.42 -4.41 -11.65
C HIS A 124 -11.27 -4.45 -10.64
N PHE A 125 -10.82 -5.64 -10.31
CA PHE A 125 -9.71 -5.88 -9.38
C PHE A 125 -8.63 -6.72 -10.05
N THR A 126 -7.38 -6.52 -9.66
CA THR A 126 -6.26 -7.35 -10.08
C THR A 126 -5.59 -8.02 -8.88
N THR A 127 -5.15 -9.26 -9.07
CA THR A 127 -4.39 -10.01 -8.05
C THR A 127 -3.01 -9.41 -7.83
N THR A 128 -2.54 -9.34 -6.58
CA THR A 128 -1.23 -8.71 -6.27
C THR A 128 -0.06 -9.69 -6.25
N ALA A 129 -0.34 -10.99 -6.22
CA ALA A 129 0.65 -12.06 -6.27
C ALA A 129 0.15 -13.21 -7.16
N GLU A 130 1.09 -14.06 -7.59
CA GLU A 130 0.75 -15.34 -8.20
C GLU A 130 0.29 -16.32 -7.11
N THR A 131 -0.76 -17.08 -7.42
CA THR A 131 -1.30 -18.11 -6.52
C THR A 131 -1.48 -19.42 -7.28
N LYS A 132 -0.72 -20.44 -6.88
CA LYS A 132 -0.95 -21.82 -7.28
C LYS A 132 -2.11 -22.38 -6.48
N VAL A 133 -3.16 -22.84 -7.15
CA VAL A 133 -4.36 -23.33 -6.50
C VAL A 133 -4.17 -24.78 -6.09
N LEU A 134 -4.40 -25.04 -4.81
CA LEU A 134 -4.37 -26.36 -4.22
C LEU A 134 -5.73 -27.06 -4.37
N PRO A 135 -5.76 -28.39 -4.56
CA PRO A 135 -7.00 -29.14 -4.79
C PRO A 135 -7.78 -29.44 -3.51
N PHE A 136 -7.60 -28.65 -2.46
CA PHE A 136 -8.15 -28.91 -1.13
C PHE A 136 -9.11 -27.81 -0.70
N GLU A 137 -10.08 -28.18 0.13
CA GLU A 137 -10.82 -27.24 0.99
C GLU A 137 -10.67 -27.64 2.46
N ILE A 138 -10.68 -26.64 3.35
CA ILE A 138 -10.75 -26.86 4.79
C ILE A 138 -12.23 -27.10 5.13
N TYR A 139 -12.57 -28.30 5.60
CA TYR A 139 -13.96 -28.66 5.90
C TYR A 139 -14.27 -28.62 7.40
N SER A 140 -13.26 -28.76 8.25
CA SER A 140 -13.41 -28.57 9.70
C SER A 140 -12.12 -28.02 10.31
N VAL A 141 -12.30 -27.29 11.40
CA VAL A 141 -11.23 -26.76 12.22
C VAL A 141 -11.56 -27.07 13.66
N ASP A 142 -10.72 -27.86 14.32
CA ASP A 142 -10.87 -28.19 15.72
C ASP A 142 -9.90 -27.36 16.56
N TYR A 143 -10.44 -26.67 17.56
CA TYR A 143 -9.69 -25.90 18.53
C TYR A 143 -9.91 -26.47 19.92
N HIS A 144 -8.82 -26.85 20.58
CA HIS A 144 -8.85 -27.38 21.93
C HIS A 144 -7.88 -26.62 22.82
N GLU A 145 -8.40 -26.07 23.92
CA GLU A 145 -7.57 -25.47 24.95
C GLU A 145 -6.98 -26.55 25.85
N ILE A 146 -5.69 -26.41 26.10
CA ILE A 146 -4.92 -27.24 27.02
C ILE A 146 -4.51 -26.34 28.19
N HIS A 147 -4.11 -26.94 29.31
CA HIS A 147 -3.70 -26.18 30.50
C HIS A 147 -2.69 -25.06 30.16
N THR A 148 -1.67 -25.37 29.36
CA THR A 148 -0.56 -24.46 29.02
C THR A 148 -0.72 -23.72 27.70
N GLY A 149 -1.78 -23.94 26.93
CA GLY A 149 -1.90 -23.39 25.56
C GLY A 149 -3.12 -23.88 24.81
N ALA A 150 -3.00 -24.07 23.51
CA ALA A 150 -4.05 -24.64 22.67
C ALA A 150 -3.49 -25.46 21.51
N THR A 151 -4.32 -26.34 20.96
CA THR A 151 -4.09 -27.03 19.69
C THR A 151 -5.13 -26.63 18.67
N LEU A 152 -4.65 -26.33 17.46
CA LEU A 152 -5.46 -26.08 16.28
C LEU A 152 -5.24 -27.22 15.28
N ASN A 153 -6.31 -27.92 14.93
CA ASN A 153 -6.28 -28.96 13.90
C ASN A 153 -7.05 -28.47 12.68
N LEU A 154 -6.36 -28.40 11.54
CA LEU A 154 -6.95 -28.08 10.24
C LEU A 154 -7.24 -29.38 9.51
N HIS A 155 -8.48 -29.62 9.12
CA HIS A 155 -8.85 -30.79 8.35
C HIS A 155 -9.17 -30.40 6.91
N LEU A 156 -8.31 -30.85 6.00
CA LEU A 156 -8.39 -30.63 4.58
C LEU A 156 -8.96 -31.87 3.91
N LYS A 157 -9.84 -31.68 2.95
CA LYS A 157 -10.31 -32.75 2.05
C LYS A 157 -10.07 -32.36 0.60
N ARG A 158 -9.69 -33.35 -0.20
CA ARG A 158 -9.44 -33.16 -1.63
C ARG A 158 -10.74 -33.01 -2.40
N LEU A 159 -10.78 -31.99 -3.26
CA LEU A 159 -11.86 -31.72 -4.23
C LEU A 159 -11.44 -32.08 -5.66
N GLY A 160 -10.17 -31.87 -6.02
CA GLY A 160 -9.65 -32.18 -7.35
C GLY A 160 -9.58 -33.69 -7.64
N GLN A 161 -9.73 -34.06 -8.90
CA GLN A 161 -9.65 -35.46 -9.35
C GLN A 161 -8.25 -35.90 -9.80
N GLY A 162 -7.32 -34.98 -10.04
CA GLY A 162 -5.94 -35.28 -10.46
C GLY A 162 -5.11 -35.95 -9.37
N SER A 163 -3.97 -36.56 -9.70
CA SER A 163 -3.06 -37.16 -8.69
C SER A 163 -2.47 -36.08 -7.77
N LEU A 164 -2.16 -36.38 -6.50
CA LEU A 164 -1.51 -35.37 -5.64
C LEU A 164 -0.14 -34.94 -6.18
N ASP A 165 0.55 -35.83 -6.89
CA ASP A 165 1.84 -35.55 -7.54
C ASP A 165 1.74 -34.48 -8.64
N ASP A 166 0.53 -34.25 -9.18
CA ASP A 166 0.29 -33.24 -10.20
C ASP A 166 0.12 -31.83 -9.62
N TYR A 167 0.12 -31.68 -8.29
CA TYR A 167 -0.06 -30.41 -7.59
C TYR A 167 1.21 -30.00 -6.83
N ASP A 168 1.40 -28.69 -6.67
CA ASP A 168 2.53 -28.14 -5.93
C ASP A 168 2.16 -27.98 -4.44
N LEU A 169 2.59 -28.92 -3.60
CA LEU A 169 2.40 -28.88 -2.15
C LEU A 169 3.55 -28.17 -1.41
N SER A 170 4.45 -27.46 -2.10
CA SER A 170 5.59 -26.80 -1.45
C SER A 170 5.18 -25.72 -0.45
N LYS A 171 4.06 -25.04 -0.73
CA LYS A 171 3.54 -23.90 0.02
C LYS A 171 2.03 -24.03 0.22
N LEU A 172 1.60 -24.33 1.43
CA LEU A 172 0.21 -24.23 1.86
C LEU A 172 -0.03 -22.84 2.46
N ARG A 173 -0.58 -21.94 1.64
CA ARG A 173 -0.96 -20.60 2.08
C ARG A 173 -2.40 -20.56 2.56
N VAL A 174 -2.58 -19.98 3.73
CA VAL A 174 -3.86 -19.89 4.42
C VAL A 174 -4.16 -18.42 4.74
N TYR A 175 -5.39 -18.00 4.49
CA TYR A 175 -5.91 -16.68 4.87
C TYR A 175 -6.78 -16.79 6.12
N LEU A 176 -6.50 -15.95 7.12
CA LEU A 176 -7.26 -15.86 8.36
C LEU A 176 -8.35 -14.80 8.21
N ARG A 177 -9.61 -15.23 8.32
CA ARG A 177 -10.81 -14.41 8.15
C ARG A 177 -11.57 -14.29 9.48
N GLY A 178 -11.81 -13.07 9.92
CA GLY A 178 -12.45 -12.80 11.20
C GLY A 178 -12.25 -11.37 11.67
N ASP A 179 -12.57 -11.11 12.92
CA ASP A 179 -12.25 -9.85 13.57
C ASP A 179 -10.77 -9.78 13.99
N THR A 180 -10.30 -8.56 14.29
CA THR A 180 -8.89 -8.31 14.64
C THR A 180 -8.38 -9.24 15.75
N PRO A 181 -9.09 -9.44 16.88
CA PRO A 181 -8.61 -10.32 17.95
C PRO A 181 -8.46 -11.78 17.51
N LEU A 182 -9.43 -12.33 16.75
CA LEU A 182 -9.37 -13.70 16.28
C LEU A 182 -8.21 -13.89 15.29
N CYS A 183 -8.13 -13.03 14.26
CA CYS A 183 -7.10 -13.13 13.24
C CYS A 183 -5.69 -12.96 13.82
N ALA A 184 -5.50 -11.99 14.73
CA ALA A 184 -4.20 -11.76 15.36
C ALA A 184 -3.79 -12.93 16.27
N SER A 185 -4.73 -13.49 17.06
CA SER A 185 -4.45 -14.67 17.90
C SER A 185 -4.15 -15.92 17.07
N LEU A 186 -4.91 -16.17 16.00
CA LEU A 186 -4.63 -17.27 15.06
C LEU A 186 -3.26 -17.09 14.40
N TYR A 187 -2.94 -15.87 13.95
CA TYR A 187 -1.65 -15.54 13.37
C TYR A 187 -0.50 -15.83 14.34
N GLN A 188 -0.57 -15.32 15.57
CA GLN A 188 0.46 -15.53 16.59
C GLN A 188 0.60 -17.01 16.96
N MET A 189 -0.51 -17.72 17.07
CA MET A 189 -0.56 -19.15 17.40
C MET A 189 0.09 -20.01 16.30
N MET A 190 -0.20 -19.73 15.03
CA MET A 190 0.42 -20.45 13.90
C MET A 190 1.89 -20.10 13.73
N LYS A 191 2.27 -18.83 13.93
CA LYS A 191 3.66 -18.37 13.79
C LYS A 191 4.58 -18.86 14.91
N ASN A 192 4.04 -19.11 16.11
CA ASN A 192 4.82 -19.58 17.26
C ASN A 192 4.33 -20.96 17.74
N PRO A 193 4.58 -22.04 16.99
CA PRO A 193 4.31 -23.38 17.48
C PRO A 193 5.28 -23.74 18.61
N ASN A 194 4.75 -24.36 19.67
CA ASN A 194 5.57 -24.84 20.80
C ASN A 194 6.16 -26.24 20.54
N ALA A 195 5.58 -27.00 19.62
CA ALA A 195 6.00 -28.35 19.23
C ALA A 195 6.18 -28.47 17.70
N ALA A 196 6.69 -29.63 17.24
CA ALA A 196 6.69 -29.98 15.83
C ALA A 196 5.24 -30.03 15.30
N ILE A 197 5.06 -29.69 14.02
CA ILE A 197 3.75 -29.69 13.37
C ILE A 197 3.44 -31.13 12.98
N GLU A 198 2.34 -31.66 13.49
CA GLU A 198 1.90 -33.03 13.18
C GLU A 198 1.03 -33.00 11.92
N VAL A 199 1.37 -33.83 10.94
CA VAL A 199 0.60 -33.98 9.70
C VAL A 199 0.14 -35.42 9.58
N GLU A 200 -1.17 -35.62 9.52
CA GLU A 200 -1.78 -36.93 9.31
C GLU A 200 -2.45 -36.98 7.94
N THR A 201 -2.08 -37.95 7.11
CA THR A 201 -2.71 -38.14 5.80
C THR A 201 -3.57 -39.41 5.80
N GLY A 202 -4.79 -39.30 5.31
CA GLY A 202 -5.77 -40.37 5.27
C GLY A 202 -6.07 -40.86 3.86
N LYS A 203 -6.00 -42.19 3.69
CA LYS A 203 -6.53 -42.94 2.55
C LYS A 203 -7.61 -43.90 3.06
N LEU A 204 -8.42 -44.45 2.15
CA LEU A 204 -9.44 -45.46 2.47
C LEU A 204 -8.82 -46.63 3.27
N GLY A 205 -9.01 -46.64 4.60
CA GLY A 205 -8.56 -47.70 5.50
C GLY A 205 -7.13 -47.58 6.06
N SER A 206 -6.37 -46.51 5.79
CA SER A 206 -5.03 -46.31 6.35
C SER A 206 -4.72 -44.84 6.64
N THR A 207 -4.10 -44.57 7.79
CA THR A 207 -3.56 -43.25 8.14
C THR A 207 -2.04 -43.32 8.30
N THR A 208 -1.34 -42.30 7.81
CA THR A 208 0.11 -42.13 7.97
C THR A 208 0.37 -40.81 8.66
N GLN A 209 1.32 -40.81 9.60
CA GLN A 209 1.68 -39.63 10.39
C GLN A 209 3.09 -39.16 10.04
N TYR A 210 3.23 -37.85 9.92
CA TYR A 210 4.47 -37.15 9.65
C TYR A 210 4.64 -36.00 10.64
N THR A 211 5.88 -35.51 10.75
CA THR A 211 6.21 -34.37 11.59
C THR A 211 7.04 -33.36 10.80
N LEU A 212 6.63 -32.10 10.80
CA LEU A 212 7.38 -30.98 10.24
C LEU A 212 7.99 -30.13 11.35
N ASN A 213 9.12 -29.49 11.04
CA ASN A 213 9.75 -28.55 11.97
C ASN A 213 8.86 -27.31 12.15
N LYS A 214 8.76 -26.79 13.38
CA LYS A 214 8.04 -25.55 13.70
C LYS A 214 8.47 -24.33 12.88
N SER A 215 9.73 -24.27 12.42
CA SER A 215 10.25 -23.16 11.60
C SER A 215 9.69 -23.08 10.18
N LYS A 216 8.80 -24.01 9.82
CA LYS A 216 8.21 -24.10 8.48
C LYS A 216 6.97 -23.23 8.29
N ILE A 217 6.46 -22.60 9.35
CA ILE A 217 5.37 -21.62 9.26
C ILE A 217 5.96 -20.21 9.32
N ASP A 218 5.56 -19.37 8.37
CA ASP A 218 5.93 -17.95 8.35
C ASP A 218 4.80 -17.09 7.78
N ALA A 219 4.95 -15.78 7.89
CA ALA A 219 4.05 -14.80 7.28
C ALA A 219 4.25 -14.78 5.75
N ALA A 220 3.18 -14.95 4.98
CA ALA A 220 3.30 -15.12 3.53
C ALA A 220 3.81 -13.85 2.82
N PHE A 221 3.20 -12.70 3.09
CA PHE A 221 3.43 -11.47 2.33
C PHE A 221 4.30 -10.42 3.03
N HIS A 222 5.01 -10.81 4.11
CA HIS A 222 5.93 -9.91 4.81
C HIS A 222 7.28 -9.76 4.09
N LYS A 223 7.70 -10.80 3.36
CA LYS A 223 9.00 -10.89 2.68
C LYS A 223 8.92 -10.64 1.18
N ASP A 224 7.73 -10.74 0.59
CA ASP A 224 7.55 -10.54 -0.84
C ASP A 224 7.75 -9.07 -1.20
N SER A 225 8.61 -8.82 -2.19
CA SER A 225 8.90 -7.49 -2.74
C SER A 225 7.70 -6.82 -3.42
N THR A 226 6.57 -7.52 -3.54
CA THR A 226 5.38 -7.03 -4.22
C THR A 226 4.46 -6.31 -3.23
N GLY A 227 4.55 -4.97 -3.20
CA GLY A 227 3.56 -4.13 -2.55
C GLY A 227 2.18 -4.25 -3.22
N MET A 228 1.12 -3.79 -2.54
CA MET A 228 -0.22 -3.75 -3.16
C MET A 228 -0.29 -2.79 -4.35
N LEU A 229 0.55 -1.75 -4.36
CA LEU A 229 0.57 -0.71 -5.39
C LEU A 229 1.64 -1.00 -6.47
N PRO A 230 1.38 -0.66 -7.75
CA PRO A 230 2.27 -1.00 -8.86
C PRO A 230 3.64 -0.31 -8.78
N ASN A 231 3.71 0.90 -8.21
CA ASN A 231 4.97 1.65 -8.08
C ASN A 231 5.76 1.28 -6.82
N SER A 232 5.35 0.24 -6.08
CA SER A 232 6.07 -0.22 -4.88
C SER A 232 7.51 -0.63 -5.18
N GLU A 233 7.76 -1.18 -6.37
CA GLU A 233 9.09 -1.61 -6.82
C GLU A 233 10.04 -0.43 -7.09
N GLN A 234 9.50 0.78 -7.34
CA GLN A 234 10.29 2.01 -7.54
C GLN A 234 10.63 2.70 -6.21
N SER A 235 10.09 2.24 -5.10
CA SER A 235 10.27 2.82 -3.77
C SER A 235 10.97 1.83 -2.84
N HIS A 236 11.48 2.31 -1.70
CA HIS A 236 12.11 1.41 -0.72
C HIS A 236 11.07 0.41 -0.16
N PRO A 237 11.35 -0.91 -0.16
CA PRO A 237 10.37 -1.94 0.21
C PRO A 237 9.85 -1.80 1.65
N ALA A 238 10.68 -1.33 2.58
CA ALA A 238 10.27 -1.05 3.95
C ALA A 238 9.11 -0.03 4.04
N TYR A 239 9.07 0.97 3.15
CA TYR A 239 8.00 1.96 3.11
C TYR A 239 6.73 1.39 2.48
N ALA A 240 6.85 0.55 1.45
CA ALA A 240 5.72 -0.17 0.88
C ALA A 240 5.06 -1.11 1.93
N LEU A 241 5.87 -1.78 2.76
CA LEU A 241 5.38 -2.63 3.86
C LEU A 241 4.55 -1.81 4.88
N LEU A 242 5.06 -0.67 5.34
CA LEU A 242 4.34 0.19 6.29
C LEU A 242 3.04 0.72 5.68
N LEU A 243 3.11 1.18 4.44
CA LEU A 243 1.94 1.69 3.73
C LEU A 243 0.85 0.60 3.61
N ASP A 244 1.23 -0.61 3.21
CA ASP A 244 0.29 -1.73 3.11
C ASP A 244 -0.27 -2.13 4.48
N TYR A 245 0.54 -2.11 5.54
CA TYR A 245 0.10 -2.53 6.88
C TYR A 245 -1.02 -1.65 7.43
N PHE A 246 -0.86 -0.33 7.34
CA PHE A 246 -1.85 0.60 7.88
C PHE A 246 -3.11 0.70 7.00
N ASN A 247 -2.96 0.52 5.68
CA ASN A 247 -4.04 0.80 4.71
C ASN A 247 -4.73 -0.46 4.15
N SER A 248 -4.07 -1.62 4.14
CA SER A 248 -4.61 -2.92 3.71
C SER A 248 -4.17 -4.04 4.65
N ARG A 249 -4.61 -3.95 5.91
CA ARG A 249 -4.24 -4.91 6.96
C ARG A 249 -4.56 -6.36 6.61
N GLU A 250 -5.57 -6.62 5.79
CA GLU A 250 -5.96 -7.97 5.40
C GLU A 250 -4.85 -8.74 4.67
N LYS A 251 -3.94 -8.05 3.99
CA LYS A 251 -2.73 -8.67 3.40
C LYS A 251 -1.83 -9.35 4.45
N PHE A 252 -1.90 -8.92 5.71
CA PHE A 252 -1.02 -9.37 6.79
C PHE A 252 -1.63 -10.50 7.63
N TYR A 253 -2.81 -11.01 7.25
CA TYR A 253 -3.45 -12.18 7.85
C TYR A 253 -3.25 -13.46 7.02
N PHE A 254 -2.18 -13.51 6.24
CA PHE A 254 -1.77 -14.69 5.49
C PHE A 254 -0.60 -15.40 6.17
N VAL A 255 -0.77 -16.70 6.37
CA VAL A 255 0.25 -17.59 6.93
C VAL A 255 0.58 -18.66 5.89
N GLU A 256 1.85 -18.97 5.72
CA GLU A 256 2.35 -19.95 4.76
C GLU A 256 3.07 -21.09 5.51
N LEU A 257 2.58 -22.31 5.32
CA LEU A 257 3.23 -23.54 5.77
C LEU A 257 4.03 -24.14 4.61
N THR A 258 5.32 -24.38 4.83
CA THR A 258 6.22 -24.96 3.83
C THR A 258 6.62 -26.39 4.18
N GLY A 259 7.02 -27.17 3.17
CA GLY A 259 7.62 -28.48 3.39
C GLY A 259 6.67 -29.67 3.34
N LEU A 260 5.40 -29.50 2.96
CA LEU A 260 4.50 -30.65 2.72
C LEU A 260 4.97 -31.47 1.51
N ASP A 261 5.61 -30.85 0.53
CA ASP A 261 6.30 -31.48 -0.62
C ASP A 261 7.43 -32.43 -0.22
N THR A 262 8.04 -32.23 0.96
CA THR A 262 9.10 -33.11 1.47
C THR A 262 8.57 -34.39 2.12
N LEU A 263 7.25 -34.48 2.32
CA LEU A 263 6.59 -35.64 2.89
C LEU A 263 6.26 -36.63 1.77
N ASN A 264 6.51 -37.92 2.01
CA ASN A 264 6.14 -38.97 1.07
C ASN A 264 4.64 -39.30 1.22
N ILE A 265 3.79 -38.41 0.72
CA ILE A 265 2.32 -38.50 0.78
C ILE A 265 1.83 -39.41 -0.35
N ASP A 266 0.90 -40.33 -0.05
CA ASP A 266 0.32 -41.22 -1.06
C ASP A 266 -0.49 -40.39 -2.09
N PRO A 267 -0.28 -40.59 -3.40
CA PRO A 267 -1.02 -39.91 -4.48
C PRO A 267 -2.55 -39.95 -4.38
N ASP A 268 -3.10 -41.01 -3.78
CA ASP A 268 -4.54 -41.26 -3.59
C ASP A 268 -5.09 -40.68 -2.27
N THR A 269 -4.35 -39.81 -1.59
CA THR A 269 -4.75 -39.26 -0.28
C THR A 269 -6.03 -38.41 -0.39
N ASN A 270 -7.05 -38.85 0.37
CA ASN A 270 -8.34 -38.22 0.66
C ASN A 270 -8.25 -36.91 1.45
N THR A 271 -7.57 -37.02 2.58
CA THR A 271 -7.65 -36.06 3.67
C THR A 271 -6.29 -35.79 4.24
N ILE A 272 -6.06 -34.54 4.64
CA ILE A 272 -4.84 -34.12 5.32
C ILE A 272 -5.28 -33.38 6.58
N SER A 273 -4.82 -33.82 7.73
CA SER A 273 -5.02 -33.14 9.00
C SER A 273 -3.70 -32.52 9.45
N ILE A 274 -3.70 -31.22 9.75
CA ILE A 274 -2.50 -30.48 10.17
C ILE A 274 -2.77 -29.96 11.58
N LYS A 275 -1.99 -30.45 12.55
CA LYS A 275 -2.12 -30.10 13.96
C LYS A 275 -0.97 -29.20 14.39
N ILE A 276 -1.34 -28.04 14.92
CA ILE A 276 -0.44 -26.99 15.39
C ILE A 276 -0.71 -26.80 16.88
N ALA A 277 0.30 -27.06 17.71
CA ALA A 277 0.26 -26.78 19.14
C ALA A 277 1.02 -25.48 19.45
N SER A 278 0.45 -24.64 20.31
CA SER A 278 1.05 -23.37 20.73
C SER A 278 0.66 -23.03 22.18
N ASP A 279 1.44 -22.16 22.83
CA ASP A 279 1.13 -21.65 24.17
C ASP A 279 0.08 -20.52 24.14
N ILE A 280 -0.30 -20.07 22.93
CA ILE A 280 -1.27 -19.01 22.70
C ILE A 280 -2.70 -19.57 22.71
N LYS A 281 -3.59 -18.89 23.44
CA LYS A 281 -5.03 -19.17 23.46
C LYS A 281 -5.80 -18.09 22.72
N LEU A 282 -6.96 -18.45 22.21
CA LEU A 282 -7.89 -17.49 21.64
C LEU A 282 -8.50 -16.60 22.74
N PRO A 283 -8.93 -15.37 22.39
CA PRO A 283 -9.65 -14.52 23.32
C PRO A 283 -10.94 -15.20 23.83
N PRO A 284 -11.34 -14.97 25.10
CA PRO A 284 -12.54 -15.58 25.65
C PRO A 284 -13.79 -15.26 24.82
N GLY A 285 -14.56 -16.30 24.47
CA GLY A 285 -15.78 -16.16 23.67
C GLY A 285 -15.57 -16.28 22.16
N ASN A 286 -14.34 -16.21 21.67
CA ASN A 286 -14.06 -16.45 20.26
C ASN A 286 -14.13 -17.95 19.96
N LYS A 287 -14.76 -18.29 18.83
CA LYS A 287 -14.79 -19.64 18.27
C LYS A 287 -14.18 -19.62 16.89
N VAL A 288 -13.49 -20.69 16.53
CA VAL A 288 -12.92 -20.88 15.20
C VAL A 288 -13.72 -21.98 14.51
N ASN A 289 -14.02 -21.75 13.23
CA ASN A 289 -14.62 -22.73 12.35
C ASN A 289 -13.89 -22.75 10.99
N ALA A 290 -14.39 -23.55 10.05
CA ALA A 290 -13.85 -23.64 8.70
C ALA A 290 -13.96 -22.33 7.90
N ASP A 291 -14.92 -21.45 8.21
CA ASP A 291 -15.10 -20.17 7.51
C ASP A 291 -14.04 -19.13 7.89
N ASN A 292 -13.31 -19.35 9.00
CA ASN A 292 -12.27 -18.46 9.49
C ASN A 292 -10.90 -18.71 8.86
N ILE A 293 -10.70 -19.86 8.21
CA ILE A 293 -9.39 -20.30 7.73
C ILE A 293 -9.57 -20.80 6.30
N LEU A 294 -9.18 -19.97 5.34
CA LEU A 294 -9.47 -20.19 3.91
C LEU A 294 -8.19 -20.50 3.13
N LEU A 295 -8.32 -21.37 2.12
CA LEU A 295 -7.25 -21.72 1.19
C LEU A 295 -7.40 -20.96 -0.13
N ASN A 296 -6.33 -20.97 -0.94
CA ASN A 296 -6.34 -20.45 -2.31
C ASN A 296 -6.78 -18.98 -2.39
N CYS A 297 -6.43 -18.20 -1.37
CA CYS A 297 -6.73 -16.79 -1.28
C CYS A 297 -5.57 -15.94 -1.78
N VAL A 298 -5.87 -14.77 -2.35
CA VAL A 298 -4.88 -13.75 -2.72
C VAL A 298 -5.41 -12.35 -2.45
N PRO A 299 -4.58 -11.41 -1.97
CA PRO A 299 -4.95 -10.01 -1.95
C PRO A 299 -5.18 -9.48 -3.37
N ALA A 300 -6.14 -8.58 -3.52
CA ALA A 300 -6.47 -7.94 -4.78
C ALA A 300 -6.71 -6.44 -4.58
N VAL A 301 -6.39 -5.67 -5.62
CA VAL A 301 -6.47 -4.20 -5.61
C VAL A 301 -7.32 -3.71 -6.78
N ASN A 302 -8.11 -2.66 -6.57
CA ASN A 302 -8.92 -2.01 -7.59
C ASN A 302 -8.07 -1.15 -8.52
N ILE A 303 -7.12 -1.79 -9.21
CA ILE A 303 -6.29 -1.21 -10.26
C ILE A 303 -6.31 -2.19 -11.42
N TYR A 304 -6.52 -1.72 -12.64
CA TYR A 304 -6.56 -2.58 -13.82
C TYR A 304 -6.08 -1.84 -15.07
N PRO A 305 -5.49 -2.56 -16.05
CA PRO A 305 -5.10 -1.96 -17.31
C PRO A 305 -6.32 -1.58 -18.16
N VAL A 306 -6.25 -0.40 -18.79
CA VAL A 306 -7.23 0.10 -19.75
C VAL A 306 -6.57 1.11 -20.69
N ASP A 307 -7.01 1.15 -21.94
CA ASP A 307 -6.54 2.16 -22.89
C ASP A 307 -7.24 3.51 -22.62
N ALA A 308 -6.60 4.61 -22.97
CA ALA A 308 -7.25 5.92 -22.99
C ALA A 308 -7.93 6.21 -24.33
N GLU A 309 -8.94 7.08 -24.31
CA GLU A 309 -9.52 7.64 -25.53
C GLU A 309 -8.43 8.43 -26.29
N PRO A 310 -8.22 8.18 -27.60
CA PRO A 310 -7.19 8.87 -28.37
C PRO A 310 -7.41 10.39 -28.38
N ILE A 311 -6.35 11.13 -28.06
CA ILE A 311 -6.43 12.58 -27.90
C ILE A 311 -5.86 13.26 -29.13
N ARG A 312 -6.66 14.10 -29.79
CA ARG A 312 -6.16 14.96 -30.87
C ARG A 312 -5.38 16.13 -30.31
N VAL A 313 -4.12 16.23 -30.72
CA VAL A 313 -3.21 17.29 -30.31
C VAL A 313 -3.50 18.55 -31.14
N SER A 314 -3.47 19.71 -30.48
CA SER A 314 -3.69 21.01 -31.10
C SER A 314 -2.54 21.95 -30.73
N GLU A 315 -2.02 22.70 -31.70
CA GLU A 315 -0.86 23.60 -31.52
C GLU A 315 -1.05 24.68 -30.43
N ASN A 316 -2.31 25.02 -30.11
CA ASN A 316 -2.64 26.06 -29.12
C ASN A 316 -2.87 25.51 -27.70
N GLN A 317 -2.66 24.21 -27.47
CA GLN A 317 -2.93 23.56 -26.19
C GLN A 317 -1.74 22.69 -25.76
N THR A 318 -1.34 22.81 -24.51
CA THR A 318 -0.22 22.04 -23.92
C THR A 318 -0.69 21.00 -22.92
N GLU A 319 -1.95 21.03 -22.49
CA GLU A 319 -2.50 20.16 -21.46
C GLU A 319 -3.69 19.38 -21.98
N TYR A 320 -3.66 18.07 -21.85
CA TYR A 320 -4.61 17.15 -22.45
C TYR A 320 -5.18 16.21 -21.40
N GLN A 321 -6.51 16.21 -21.25
CA GLN A 321 -7.16 15.37 -20.25
C GLN A 321 -7.15 13.90 -20.65
N LEU A 322 -6.80 13.03 -19.72
CA LEU A 322 -6.87 11.59 -19.91
C LEU A 322 -8.25 11.04 -19.53
N HIS A 323 -8.87 10.33 -20.46
CA HIS A 323 -10.11 9.60 -20.24
C HIS A 323 -9.91 8.11 -20.53
N PRO A 324 -10.15 7.21 -19.56
CA PRO A 324 -10.21 5.79 -19.86
C PRO A 324 -11.30 5.49 -20.89
N VAL A 325 -11.02 4.56 -21.81
CA VAL A 325 -11.98 4.13 -22.84
C VAL A 325 -13.28 3.62 -22.19
N GLN A 326 -14.43 3.97 -22.81
CA GLN A 326 -15.78 3.59 -22.38
C GLN A 326 -16.24 4.21 -21.04
N ASN A 327 -15.62 5.29 -20.58
CA ASN A 327 -15.98 5.97 -19.33
C ASN A 327 -17.19 6.93 -19.45
N LYS A 328 -18.26 6.53 -20.14
CA LYS A 328 -19.43 7.42 -20.39
C LYS A 328 -20.19 7.85 -19.13
N LEU A 329 -20.00 7.12 -18.03
CA LEU A 329 -20.72 7.30 -16.76
C LEU A 329 -19.81 7.76 -15.59
N GLY A 330 -18.54 8.10 -15.84
CA GLY A 330 -17.60 8.48 -14.77
C GLY A 330 -17.34 7.32 -13.79
N GLU A 331 -17.26 6.11 -14.32
CA GLU A 331 -17.07 4.86 -13.58
C GLU A 331 -15.59 4.54 -13.30
N SER A 332 -14.70 5.11 -14.12
CA SER A 332 -13.28 4.77 -14.17
C SER A 332 -12.43 6.03 -14.19
N PHE A 333 -11.35 6.03 -13.41
CA PHE A 333 -10.45 7.17 -13.26
C PHE A 333 -9.01 6.72 -13.48
N CYS A 334 -8.19 7.60 -14.05
CA CYS A 334 -6.77 7.33 -14.28
C CYS A 334 -6.04 7.24 -12.93
N TYR A 335 -5.40 6.10 -12.68
CA TYR A 335 -4.50 5.90 -11.54
C TYR A 335 -3.07 6.28 -11.90
N SER A 336 -2.54 5.73 -13.00
CA SER A 336 -1.22 6.06 -13.53
C SER A 336 -1.14 5.79 -15.03
N VAL A 337 -0.18 6.43 -15.69
CA VAL A 337 0.09 6.24 -17.12
C VAL A 337 1.24 5.25 -17.28
N LYS A 338 1.05 4.21 -18.09
CA LYS A 338 2.06 3.18 -18.37
C LYS A 338 2.94 3.56 -19.56
N SER A 339 2.32 4.01 -20.64
CA SER A 339 2.98 4.35 -21.90
C SER A 339 2.23 5.49 -22.58
N VAL A 340 2.97 6.30 -23.35
CA VAL A 340 2.42 7.38 -24.17
C VAL A 340 3.08 7.28 -25.53
N GLN A 341 2.27 7.26 -26.59
CA GLN A 341 2.72 7.23 -27.96
C GLN A 341 2.01 8.32 -28.77
N GLY A 342 2.78 9.11 -29.51
CA GLY A 342 2.27 10.12 -30.42
C GLY A 342 2.36 9.64 -31.87
N ALA A 343 1.39 10.00 -32.71
CA ALA A 343 1.47 9.80 -34.15
C ALA A 343 2.01 11.06 -34.84
N SER A 344 3.11 10.93 -35.58
CA SER A 344 3.72 12.05 -36.30
C SER A 344 2.79 12.67 -37.34
N SER A 345 2.75 14.00 -37.42
CA SER A 345 1.97 14.74 -38.42
C SER A 345 2.50 14.60 -39.84
N SER A 346 3.81 14.35 -40.00
CA SER A 346 4.48 14.31 -41.30
C SER A 346 4.64 12.89 -41.84
N THR A 347 5.02 11.93 -40.99
CA THR A 347 5.31 10.55 -41.41
C THR A 347 4.21 9.56 -41.02
N GLY A 348 3.36 9.89 -40.05
CA GLY A 348 2.42 8.95 -39.44
C GLY A 348 3.08 7.87 -38.58
N GLU A 349 4.39 7.94 -38.35
CA GLU A 349 5.11 7.00 -37.50
C GLU A 349 4.78 7.23 -36.01
N ALA A 350 4.86 6.16 -35.23
CA ALA A 350 4.69 6.21 -33.79
C ALA A 350 5.95 6.75 -33.12
N ILE A 351 5.78 7.75 -32.27
CA ILE A 351 6.83 8.40 -31.48
C ILE A 351 6.57 8.07 -30.02
N ASP A 352 7.52 7.41 -29.37
CA ASP A 352 7.42 7.09 -27.95
C ASP A 352 7.74 8.32 -27.09
N PHE A 353 6.89 8.53 -26.07
CA PHE A 353 7.05 9.59 -25.08
C PHE A 353 7.50 9.00 -23.76
N VAL A 354 8.45 9.68 -23.13
CA VAL A 354 9.05 9.25 -21.87
C VAL A 354 8.66 10.23 -20.76
N SER A 355 8.35 9.71 -19.57
CA SER A 355 7.99 10.60 -18.46
C SER A 355 9.19 11.47 -18.08
N ARG A 356 8.95 12.77 -17.90
CA ARG A 356 9.96 13.72 -17.41
C ARG A 356 10.52 13.36 -16.03
N TYR A 357 9.80 12.54 -15.26
CA TYR A 357 10.21 12.07 -13.93
C TYR A 357 11.04 10.79 -13.96
N SER A 358 11.21 10.18 -15.13
CA SER A 358 12.10 9.02 -15.30
C SER A 358 13.54 9.49 -15.53
N THR A 359 14.51 8.64 -15.15
CA THR A 359 15.92 8.95 -15.38
C THR A 359 16.25 8.71 -16.86
N VAL A 360 16.19 9.77 -17.67
CA VAL A 360 16.50 9.74 -19.10
C VAL A 360 17.89 10.35 -19.33
N TYR A 361 18.78 9.61 -19.99
CA TYR A 361 20.13 10.05 -20.36
C TYR A 361 20.26 10.42 -21.85
N GLU A 362 19.16 10.33 -22.61
CA GLU A 362 19.14 10.62 -24.04
C GLU A 362 18.72 12.06 -24.31
N ASP A 363 19.56 12.81 -25.04
CA ASP A 363 19.36 14.24 -25.33
C ASP A 363 18.17 14.52 -26.28
N ASN A 364 17.65 13.51 -26.99
CA ASN A 364 16.58 13.65 -28.00
C ASN A 364 15.26 12.93 -27.63
N ALA A 365 15.06 12.58 -26.36
CA ALA A 365 13.81 11.93 -25.95
C ALA A 365 12.63 12.92 -25.95
N HIS A 366 11.48 12.51 -26.47
CA HIS A 366 10.23 13.24 -26.32
C HIS A 366 9.68 13.02 -24.91
N LEU A 367 9.38 14.09 -24.20
CA LEU A 367 9.03 14.08 -22.79
C LEU A 367 7.57 14.44 -22.55
N TYR A 368 7.00 13.92 -21.46
CA TYR A 368 5.72 14.39 -20.96
C TYR A 368 5.72 14.53 -19.43
N SER A 369 4.93 15.46 -18.92
CA SER A 369 4.61 15.58 -17.50
C SER A 369 3.16 15.20 -17.24
N LEU A 370 2.88 14.78 -16.00
CA LEU A 370 1.53 14.47 -15.54
C LEU A 370 1.12 15.49 -14.50
N ILE A 371 -0.07 16.05 -14.67
CA ILE A 371 -0.69 16.97 -13.72
C ILE A 371 -1.98 16.33 -13.21
N SER A 372 -2.13 16.26 -11.90
CA SER A 372 -3.39 15.85 -11.27
C SER A 372 -4.10 17.09 -10.74
N ARG A 373 -5.37 17.28 -11.09
CA ARG A 373 -6.19 18.39 -10.60
C ARG A 373 -7.42 17.87 -9.88
N ASP A 374 -7.59 18.29 -8.64
CA ASP A 374 -8.86 18.13 -7.95
C ASP A 374 -9.84 19.19 -8.45
N ILE A 375 -10.90 18.71 -9.10
CA ILE A 375 -11.99 19.55 -9.63
C ILE A 375 -13.25 19.46 -8.76
N GLY A 376 -13.15 18.91 -7.54
CA GLY A 376 -14.29 18.67 -6.65
C GLY A 376 -15.11 17.43 -7.02
N GLY A 377 -14.51 16.51 -7.78
CA GLY A 377 -15.12 15.24 -8.19
C GLY A 377 -14.86 14.09 -7.21
N VAL A 378 -15.26 12.87 -7.58
CA VAL A 378 -15.02 11.65 -6.77
C VAL A 378 -13.52 11.29 -6.71
N SER A 379 -12.76 11.67 -7.73
CA SER A 379 -11.32 11.46 -7.87
C SER A 379 -10.75 12.59 -8.75
N PRO A 380 -9.50 13.01 -8.55
CA PRO A 380 -8.91 14.05 -9.38
C PRO A 380 -8.76 13.59 -10.82
N GLN A 381 -8.69 14.56 -11.72
CA GLN A 381 -8.49 14.30 -13.15
C GLN A 381 -7.01 14.45 -13.50
N THR A 382 -6.51 13.48 -14.26
CA THR A 382 -5.13 13.47 -14.75
C THR A 382 -5.05 14.11 -16.14
N TYR A 383 -4.09 15.00 -16.31
CA TYR A 383 -3.75 15.65 -17.57
C TYR A 383 -2.32 15.27 -17.97
N ILE A 384 -2.12 15.02 -19.25
CA ILE A 384 -0.79 14.98 -19.86
C ILE A 384 -0.43 16.40 -20.29
N GLN A 385 0.75 16.84 -19.90
CA GLN A 385 1.32 18.09 -20.35
C GLN A 385 2.50 17.81 -21.28
N LEU A 386 2.47 18.45 -22.45
CA LEU A 386 3.50 18.41 -23.48
C LEU A 386 4.13 19.79 -23.67
N SER A 387 5.39 19.82 -24.09
CA SER A 387 6.05 21.07 -24.47
C SER A 387 5.58 21.55 -25.85
N MET A 388 5.62 22.86 -26.08
CA MET A 388 5.23 23.42 -27.39
C MET A 388 6.07 22.88 -28.56
N GLN A 389 7.33 22.49 -28.31
CA GLN A 389 8.19 21.89 -29.33
C GLN A 389 7.70 20.51 -29.75
N GLU A 390 7.21 19.70 -28.80
CA GLU A 390 6.69 18.36 -29.10
C GLU A 390 5.32 18.42 -29.78
N VAL A 391 4.49 19.39 -29.43
CA VAL A 391 3.11 19.52 -29.97
C VAL A 391 3.10 19.71 -31.51
N GLY A 392 4.09 20.41 -32.08
CA GLY A 392 4.10 20.76 -33.51
C GLY A 392 4.19 19.57 -34.47
N ASP A 393 4.82 18.47 -34.04
CA ASP A 393 5.07 17.31 -34.89
C ASP A 393 4.07 16.15 -34.64
N ILE A 394 3.06 16.31 -33.79
CA ILE A 394 2.15 15.24 -33.36
C ILE A 394 0.70 15.55 -33.72
N THR A 395 -0.04 14.53 -34.18
CA THR A 395 -1.48 14.64 -34.48
C THR A 395 -2.37 14.04 -33.42
N THR A 396 -2.02 12.86 -32.91
CA THR A 396 -2.83 12.08 -31.96
C THR A 396 -1.96 11.43 -30.92
N LEU A 397 -2.40 11.43 -29.66
CA LEU A 397 -1.80 10.69 -28.57
C LEU A 397 -2.63 9.45 -28.25
N SER A 398 -1.96 8.30 -28.17
CA SER A 398 -2.47 7.05 -27.63
C SER A 398 -1.76 6.77 -26.30
N THR A 399 -2.50 6.36 -25.28
CA THR A 399 -1.93 6.14 -23.95
C THR A 399 -2.51 4.91 -23.29
N ASP A 400 -1.65 4.11 -22.67
CA ASP A 400 -2.06 2.98 -21.85
C ASP A 400 -2.12 3.43 -20.40
N LEU A 401 -3.24 3.15 -19.75
CA LEU A 401 -3.50 3.58 -18.38
C LEU A 401 -3.63 2.39 -17.44
N LEU A 402 -3.31 2.64 -16.18
CA LEU A 402 -3.92 1.94 -15.07
C LEU A 402 -5.10 2.78 -14.59
N ALA A 403 -6.26 2.16 -14.42
CA ALA A 403 -7.45 2.81 -13.92
C ALA A 403 -7.95 2.17 -12.62
N HIS A 404 -8.79 2.92 -11.91
CA HIS A 404 -9.50 2.48 -10.71
C HIS A 404 -10.96 2.97 -10.75
N ASN A 405 -11.82 2.38 -9.93
CA ASN A 405 -13.25 2.73 -9.83
C ASN A 405 -13.55 3.66 -8.63
N ALA A 406 -12.52 4.35 -8.12
CA ALA A 406 -12.62 5.29 -7.01
C ALA A 406 -13.44 4.77 -5.81
N ALA A 407 -14.51 5.47 -5.43
CA ALA A 407 -15.33 5.14 -4.27
C ALA A 407 -16.38 4.02 -4.52
N TRP A 408 -16.63 3.64 -5.78
CA TRP A 408 -17.67 2.68 -6.15
C TRP A 408 -17.55 1.33 -5.44
N PRO A 409 -16.37 0.68 -5.36
CA PRO A 409 -16.28 -0.66 -4.78
C PRO A 409 -16.78 -0.76 -3.34
N ARG A 410 -16.52 0.25 -2.50
CA ARG A 410 -17.00 0.25 -1.11
C ARG A 410 -18.49 0.52 -1.01
N GLN A 411 -19.03 1.36 -1.90
CA GLN A 411 -20.41 1.80 -1.86
C GLN A 411 -21.37 0.72 -2.35
N THR A 412 -21.01 -0.03 -3.39
CA THR A 412 -21.92 -0.96 -4.07
C THR A 412 -21.66 -2.43 -3.76
N LEU A 413 -20.41 -2.83 -3.52
CA LEU A 413 -20.06 -4.25 -3.40
C LEU A 413 -20.08 -4.76 -1.95
N GLN A 414 -20.50 -6.01 -1.83
CA GLN A 414 -20.45 -6.84 -0.63
C GLN A 414 -19.52 -8.05 -0.83
N GLU A 415 -19.46 -8.91 0.17
CA GLU A 415 -18.76 -10.20 0.09
C GLU A 415 -19.45 -11.11 -0.93
N GLY A 416 -18.66 -11.71 -1.82
CA GLY A 416 -19.15 -12.62 -2.87
C GLY A 416 -19.47 -11.97 -4.22
N ASP A 417 -19.54 -10.64 -4.32
CA ASP A 417 -19.98 -9.93 -5.54
C ASP A 417 -18.91 -9.86 -6.65
N ILE A 418 -17.62 -10.01 -6.29
CA ILE A 418 -16.50 -10.03 -7.25
C ILE A 418 -16.30 -11.48 -7.70
N ASN A 419 -17.17 -11.94 -8.60
CA ASN A 419 -17.26 -13.35 -8.99
C ASN A 419 -17.40 -13.56 -10.51
N ALA A 420 -17.25 -12.51 -11.33
CA ALA A 420 -17.36 -12.64 -12.77
C ALA A 420 -16.19 -13.46 -13.33
N GLN A 421 -16.49 -14.45 -14.16
CA GLN A 421 -15.47 -15.23 -14.86
C GLN A 421 -14.64 -14.31 -15.76
N SER A 422 -13.32 -14.46 -15.69
CA SER A 422 -12.35 -13.75 -16.53
C SER A 422 -11.57 -14.72 -17.40
N ALA A 423 -11.02 -14.23 -18.50
CA ALA A 423 -10.09 -15.00 -19.33
C ALA A 423 -8.81 -15.39 -18.56
N ASP A 424 -8.41 -14.57 -17.58
CA ASP A 424 -7.22 -14.80 -16.77
C ASP A 424 -7.40 -15.90 -15.71
N VAL A 425 -8.67 -16.30 -15.46
CA VAL A 425 -9.01 -17.31 -14.45
C VAL A 425 -9.51 -18.57 -15.15
N PRO A 426 -8.79 -19.69 -15.05
CA PRO A 426 -9.20 -20.96 -15.65
C PRO A 426 -10.61 -21.39 -15.22
N SER A 427 -11.39 -21.96 -16.14
CA SER A 427 -12.80 -22.34 -15.92
C SER A 427 -12.99 -23.44 -14.87
N VAL A 428 -11.94 -24.18 -14.55
CA VAL A 428 -11.88 -25.19 -13.48
C VAL A 428 -11.83 -24.60 -12.07
N LEU A 429 -11.81 -23.27 -11.97
CA LEU A 429 -11.85 -22.52 -10.71
C LEU A 429 -13.15 -21.72 -10.61
N SER A 430 -13.59 -21.45 -9.39
CA SER A 430 -14.57 -20.42 -9.07
C SER A 430 -13.91 -19.32 -8.24
N VAL A 431 -14.25 -18.07 -8.51
CA VAL A 431 -13.69 -16.92 -7.81
C VAL A 431 -14.78 -16.15 -7.07
N LYS A 432 -14.47 -15.66 -5.88
CA LYS A 432 -15.28 -14.71 -5.12
C LYS A 432 -14.40 -13.87 -4.19
N ASN A 433 -14.84 -12.67 -3.81
CA ASN A 433 -14.20 -11.95 -2.71
C ASN A 433 -14.72 -12.43 -1.35
N VAL A 434 -13.82 -12.60 -0.39
CA VAL A 434 -14.14 -13.06 0.98
C VAL A 434 -14.16 -11.93 2.00
N VAL A 435 -13.67 -10.75 1.61
CA VAL A 435 -13.72 -9.53 2.40
C VAL A 435 -14.43 -8.45 1.60
N ARG A 436 -15.28 -7.66 2.25
CA ARG A 436 -15.87 -6.48 1.62
C ARG A 436 -14.77 -5.48 1.20
N PRO A 437 -14.78 -4.98 -0.04
CA PRO A 437 -13.76 -4.04 -0.49
C PRO A 437 -13.56 -2.82 0.43
N SER A 438 -12.32 -2.35 0.57
CA SER A 438 -11.98 -1.20 1.42
C SER A 438 -12.40 0.14 0.80
N LYS A 439 -12.39 1.23 1.59
CA LYS A 439 -12.53 2.59 1.04
C LYS A 439 -11.27 2.98 0.24
N LEU A 440 -11.44 3.82 -0.78
CA LEU A 440 -10.34 4.59 -1.37
C LEU A 440 -9.77 5.53 -0.31
N LEU A 441 -8.45 5.61 -0.20
CA LEU A 441 -7.77 6.54 0.71
C LEU A 441 -6.99 7.57 -0.10
N ASN A 442 -6.99 8.80 0.41
CA ASN A 442 -6.25 9.90 -0.20
C ASN A 442 -4.79 9.86 0.23
N SER A 443 -3.89 10.29 -0.66
CA SER A 443 -2.50 10.55 -0.30
C SER A 443 -2.42 11.74 0.67
N PRO A 444 -1.30 11.91 1.40
CA PRO A 444 -1.09 13.05 2.28
C PRO A 444 -1.19 14.39 1.54
N ASP A 445 -1.64 15.42 2.26
CA ASP A 445 -1.68 16.79 1.74
C ASP A 445 -0.29 17.28 1.34
N GLN A 446 -0.23 18.16 0.34
CA GLN A 446 1.04 18.69 -0.16
C GLN A 446 1.90 19.38 0.92
N ALA A 447 1.27 19.93 1.96
CA ALA A 447 1.98 20.52 3.11
C ALA A 447 2.87 19.52 3.86
N LEU A 448 2.56 18.22 3.79
CA LEU A 448 3.32 17.16 4.47
C LEU A 448 4.45 16.59 3.60
N HIS A 449 4.53 16.96 2.31
CA HIS A 449 5.55 16.43 1.40
C HIS A 449 6.99 16.66 1.88
N TRP A 450 7.29 17.84 2.42
CA TRP A 450 8.63 18.10 2.97
C TRP A 450 8.94 17.27 4.22
N GLN A 451 7.92 16.96 5.02
CA GLN A 451 8.10 16.05 6.15
C GLN A 451 8.40 14.63 5.65
N LEU A 452 7.68 14.15 4.63
CA LEU A 452 7.96 12.87 3.98
C LEU A 452 9.40 12.83 3.45
N ILE A 453 9.84 13.84 2.70
CA ILE A 453 11.22 13.92 2.16
C ILE A 453 12.26 13.85 3.29
N SER A 454 12.06 14.62 4.36
CA SER A 454 12.96 14.62 5.52
C SER A 454 13.12 13.23 6.14
N LEU A 455 12.03 12.44 6.15
CA LEU A 455 12.00 11.11 6.74
C LEU A 455 12.63 10.03 5.87
N LEU A 456 12.68 10.22 4.55
CA LEU A 456 13.37 9.32 3.63
C LEU A 456 14.88 9.28 3.89
N ASN A 457 15.45 10.34 4.49
CA ASN A 457 16.87 10.45 4.80
C ASN A 457 17.19 10.18 6.29
N MET A 458 16.29 9.51 7.02
CA MET A 458 16.55 9.19 8.42
C MET A 458 17.68 8.18 8.57
N ARG A 459 18.48 8.34 9.62
CA ARG A 459 19.44 7.30 10.01
C ARG A 459 18.76 6.29 10.91
N PHE A 460 19.26 5.06 10.92
CA PHE A 460 18.76 3.99 11.79
C PHE A 460 18.72 4.41 13.28
N SER A 461 19.71 5.18 13.75
CA SER A 461 19.74 5.70 15.12
C SER A 461 18.59 6.68 15.44
N GLN A 462 18.09 7.40 14.43
CA GLN A 462 16.95 8.31 14.58
C GLN A 462 15.62 7.54 14.58
N LEU A 463 15.53 6.41 13.88
CA LEU A 463 14.36 5.51 13.97
C LEU A 463 14.18 4.91 15.36
N ALA A 464 15.27 4.78 16.10
CA ALA A 464 15.26 4.31 17.47
C ALA A 464 14.93 5.43 18.49
N GLU A 465 14.35 6.55 18.05
CA GLU A 465 13.75 7.57 18.92
C GLU A 465 12.22 7.46 18.83
N PRO A 466 11.49 7.33 19.96
CA PRO A 466 10.05 7.07 19.94
C PRO A 466 9.27 8.18 19.22
N THR A 467 9.67 9.44 19.39
CA THR A 467 9.02 10.58 18.72
C THR A 467 9.13 10.51 17.21
N GLN A 468 10.30 10.14 16.69
CA GLN A 468 10.55 10.06 15.26
C GLN A 468 9.86 8.84 14.65
N LEU A 469 9.94 7.69 15.32
CA LEU A 469 9.25 6.48 14.90
C LEU A 469 7.73 6.71 14.82
N LYS A 470 7.13 7.35 15.83
CA LYS A 470 5.70 7.71 15.78
C LYS A 470 5.36 8.61 14.61
N LYS A 471 6.16 9.67 14.37
CA LYS A 471 5.95 10.59 13.25
C LYS A 471 6.05 9.88 11.91
N LEU A 472 7.03 8.99 11.74
CA LEU A 472 7.17 8.16 10.55
C LEU A 472 5.92 7.32 10.34
N LEU A 473 5.53 6.51 11.33
CA LEU A 473 4.39 5.60 11.22
C LEU A 473 3.07 6.36 10.94
N ALA A 474 2.88 7.52 11.57
CA ALA A 474 1.69 8.34 11.38
C ALA A 474 1.54 8.85 9.93
N LEU A 475 2.63 9.04 9.19
CA LEU A 475 2.58 9.48 7.81
C LEU A 475 2.22 8.36 6.82
N PHE A 476 2.37 7.10 7.22
CA PHE A 476 1.94 5.93 6.45
C PHE A 476 0.50 5.50 6.76
N ASP A 477 -0.11 6.02 7.83
CA ASP A 477 -1.50 5.74 8.18
C ASP A 477 -2.46 6.72 7.49
N TRP A 478 -3.03 6.31 6.36
CA TRP A 478 -4.04 7.08 5.62
C TRP A 478 -5.46 6.58 5.92
N SER A 479 -5.58 5.58 6.80
CA SER A 479 -6.85 4.89 7.05
C SER A 479 -7.83 5.71 7.89
N GLU A 480 -7.32 6.68 8.66
CA GLU A 480 -8.02 7.48 9.68
C GLU A 480 -8.66 6.64 10.80
N ARG A 481 -8.21 5.40 10.98
CA ARG A 481 -8.73 4.48 11.99
C ARG A 481 -8.16 4.80 13.37
N SER A 482 -9.02 4.85 14.39
CA SER A 482 -8.59 5.10 15.77
C SER A 482 -7.69 3.97 16.29
N GLU A 483 -7.90 2.73 15.81
CA GLU A 483 -7.09 1.58 16.18
C GLU A 483 -5.63 1.76 15.75
N ASN A 484 -5.37 2.23 14.53
CA ASN A 484 -4.01 2.47 14.05
C ASN A 484 -3.32 3.58 14.83
N ARG A 485 -4.05 4.68 15.10
CA ARG A 485 -3.55 5.75 15.95
C ARG A 485 -3.19 5.26 17.35
N ASN A 486 -4.02 4.40 17.96
CA ASN A 486 -3.74 3.81 19.26
C ASN A 486 -2.49 2.91 19.23
N ARG A 487 -2.29 2.12 18.16
CA ARG A 487 -1.08 1.31 17.98
C ARG A 487 0.18 2.17 17.90
N ILE A 488 0.14 3.27 17.15
CA ILE A 488 1.28 4.20 17.03
C ILE A 488 1.55 4.87 18.39
N GLU A 489 0.50 5.37 19.06
CA GLU A 489 0.65 6.02 20.35
C GLU A 489 1.08 5.07 21.48
N SER A 490 0.87 3.76 21.30
CA SER A 490 1.32 2.74 22.25
C SER A 490 2.83 2.73 22.47
N ILE A 491 3.63 3.22 21.52
CA ILE A 491 5.08 3.26 21.62
C ILE A 491 5.48 4.24 22.72
N GLN A 492 5.94 3.74 23.86
CA GLN A 492 6.39 4.56 24.99
C GLN A 492 7.90 4.79 24.98
N GLY A 493 8.66 3.81 24.50
CA GLY A 493 10.11 3.88 24.40
C GLY A 493 10.62 3.16 23.16
N ALA A 494 11.71 3.68 22.62
CA ALA A 494 12.52 3.02 21.60
C ALA A 494 13.98 3.33 21.94
N GLU A 495 14.83 2.31 21.92
CA GLU A 495 16.26 2.42 22.13
C GLU A 495 16.99 1.57 21.09
N SER A 496 18.14 2.05 20.61
CA SER A 496 19.07 1.23 19.82
C SER A 496 20.39 1.08 20.55
N LYS A 497 20.91 -0.14 20.57
CA LYS A 497 22.20 -0.48 21.17
C LYS A 497 23.04 -1.26 20.15
N PRO A 498 24.31 -0.88 19.92
CA PRO A 498 25.18 -1.68 19.08
C PRO A 498 25.47 -3.02 19.77
N ILE A 499 25.39 -4.10 19.02
CA ILE A 499 25.70 -5.45 19.49
C ILE A 499 26.81 -6.07 18.64
N SER A 500 27.56 -7.00 19.23
CA SER A 500 28.56 -7.80 18.53
C SER A 500 28.30 -9.26 18.86
N LEU A 501 27.98 -10.04 17.84
CA LEU A 501 27.58 -11.43 17.97
C LEU A 501 28.58 -12.33 17.25
N LEU A 502 28.87 -13.50 17.83
CA LEU A 502 29.65 -14.53 17.19
C LEU A 502 28.71 -15.48 16.45
N GLN A 503 28.67 -15.41 15.11
CA GLN A 503 27.91 -16.34 14.29
C GLN A 503 28.87 -17.23 13.49
N LYS A 504 28.78 -18.56 13.69
CA LYS A 504 29.62 -19.56 13.00
C LYS A 504 31.13 -19.25 13.05
N GLY A 505 31.62 -18.65 14.13
CA GLY A 505 33.04 -18.30 14.32
C GLY A 505 33.45 -16.93 13.78
N VAL A 506 32.54 -16.13 13.21
CA VAL A 506 32.79 -14.76 12.73
C VAL A 506 32.09 -13.76 13.64
N PHE A 507 32.78 -12.67 13.99
CA PHE A 507 32.18 -11.53 14.69
C PHE A 507 31.38 -10.67 13.70
N VAL A 508 30.07 -10.64 13.90
CA VAL A 508 29.14 -9.80 13.14
C VAL A 508 28.70 -8.65 14.05
N LYS A 509 28.85 -7.42 13.55
CA LYS A 509 28.33 -6.22 14.22
C LYS A 509 26.87 -6.03 13.85
N GLY A 510 26.11 -5.46 14.75
CA GLY A 510 24.71 -5.22 14.52
C GLY A 510 24.10 -4.23 15.48
N ILE A 511 22.79 -4.12 15.41
CA ILE A 511 21.98 -3.23 16.22
C ILE A 511 20.87 -4.04 16.88
N GLU A 512 20.73 -3.87 18.19
CA GLU A 512 19.56 -4.30 18.95
C GLU A 512 18.61 -3.12 19.09
N ILE A 513 17.38 -3.27 18.61
CA ILE A 513 16.28 -2.34 18.89
C ILE A 513 15.47 -2.91 20.04
N HIS A 514 15.29 -2.10 21.07
CA HIS A 514 14.37 -2.37 22.17
C HIS A 514 13.19 -1.40 22.11
N LEU A 515 11.99 -1.92 21.91
CA LEU A 515 10.75 -1.15 21.98
C LEU A 515 10.01 -1.42 23.29
N THR A 516 9.42 -0.38 23.85
CA THR A 516 8.54 -0.46 25.01
C THR A 516 7.15 0.00 24.60
N LEU A 517 6.16 -0.88 24.70
CA LEU A 517 4.78 -0.61 24.26
C LEU A 517 3.78 -0.66 25.42
N ASN A 518 2.76 0.20 25.36
CA ASN A 518 1.60 0.13 26.25
C ASN A 518 0.59 -0.91 25.75
N GLU A 519 0.44 -2.01 26.47
CA GLU A 519 -0.44 -3.12 26.07
C GLU A 519 -1.92 -2.73 26.05
N LYS A 520 -2.33 -1.74 26.87
CA LYS A 520 -3.72 -1.29 26.98
C LYS A 520 -4.22 -0.55 25.73
N SER A 521 -3.32 -0.11 24.86
CA SER A 521 -3.66 0.58 23.62
C SER A 521 -4.08 -0.39 22.51
N PHE A 522 -3.84 -1.69 22.68
CA PHE A 522 -4.19 -2.73 21.71
C PHE A 522 -5.50 -3.41 22.10
N VAL A 523 -6.18 -4.00 21.11
CA VAL A 523 -7.43 -4.73 21.36
C VAL A 523 -7.15 -6.03 22.12
N CYS A 524 -6.04 -6.69 21.81
CA CYS A 524 -5.54 -7.86 22.53
C CYS A 524 -4.00 -7.92 22.44
N THR A 525 -3.38 -8.78 23.24
CA THR A 525 -1.92 -8.99 23.22
C THR A 525 -1.43 -9.51 21.87
N ALA A 526 -2.21 -10.35 21.19
CA ALA A 526 -1.85 -10.86 19.87
C ALA A 526 -1.86 -9.78 18.78
N ASP A 527 -2.72 -8.76 18.90
CA ASP A 527 -2.72 -7.57 18.03
C ASP A 527 -1.43 -6.76 18.20
N ALA A 528 -0.92 -6.66 19.44
CA ALA A 528 0.40 -6.07 19.70
C ALA A 528 1.52 -6.92 19.09
N TYR A 529 1.47 -8.25 19.21
CA TYR A 529 2.45 -9.13 18.59
C TYR A 529 2.50 -8.96 17.07
N HIS A 530 1.33 -8.94 16.41
CA HIS A 530 1.22 -8.72 14.96
C HIS A 530 1.83 -7.39 14.53
N PHE A 531 1.55 -6.31 15.26
CA PHE A 531 2.15 -5.01 15.01
C PHE A 531 3.68 -5.02 15.15
N CYS A 532 4.18 -5.61 16.24
CA CYS A 532 5.62 -5.73 16.49
C CYS A 532 6.33 -6.58 15.44
N ASP A 533 5.67 -7.62 14.95
CA ASP A 533 6.20 -8.51 13.93
C ASP A 533 6.38 -7.79 12.59
N VAL A 534 5.44 -6.91 12.24
CA VAL A 534 5.57 -6.03 11.07
C VAL A 534 6.66 -4.98 11.28
N LEU A 535 6.78 -4.42 12.49
CA LEU A 535 7.89 -3.50 12.81
C LEU A 535 9.25 -4.18 12.73
N HIS A 536 9.37 -5.42 13.22
CA HIS A 536 10.58 -6.23 13.08
C HIS A 536 10.96 -6.38 11.60
N GLN A 537 10.00 -6.74 10.75
CA GLN A 537 10.23 -6.85 9.32
C GLN A 537 10.59 -5.50 8.67
N PHE A 538 9.96 -4.40 9.09
CA PHE A 538 10.33 -3.05 8.65
C PHE A 538 11.79 -2.74 8.99
N PHE A 539 12.22 -2.97 10.23
CA PHE A 539 13.61 -2.75 10.64
C PHE A 539 14.57 -3.66 9.88
N LYS A 540 14.19 -4.91 9.60
CA LYS A 540 15.00 -5.85 8.82
C LYS A 540 15.21 -5.36 7.39
N LEU A 541 14.15 -4.88 6.75
CA LEU A 541 14.22 -4.30 5.40
C LEU A 541 15.00 -2.98 5.35
N TYR A 542 15.02 -2.23 6.46
CA TYR A 542 15.71 -0.95 6.54
C TYR A 542 17.19 -1.08 6.97
N ALA A 543 17.53 -2.14 7.71
CA ALA A 543 18.89 -2.38 8.16
C ALA A 543 19.83 -2.73 6.98
N PRO A 544 21.07 -2.20 6.95
CA PRO A 544 22.07 -2.56 5.95
C PRO A 544 22.40 -4.05 5.93
N ILE A 545 22.71 -4.59 4.74
CA ILE A 545 23.00 -6.03 4.56
C ILE A 545 24.21 -6.54 5.36
N ASN A 546 25.12 -5.65 5.73
CA ASN A 546 26.35 -5.96 6.47
C ASN A 546 26.18 -5.88 7.99
N GLU A 547 24.98 -5.54 8.48
CA GLU A 547 24.67 -5.49 9.91
C GLU A 547 23.63 -6.55 10.29
N CYS A 548 23.78 -7.12 11.48
CA CYS A 548 22.75 -7.96 12.06
C CYS A 548 21.75 -7.13 12.87
N LEU A 549 20.49 -7.52 12.81
CA LEU A 549 19.40 -6.90 13.55
C LEU A 549 18.89 -7.87 14.62
N LYS A 550 18.68 -7.33 15.81
CA LYS A 550 17.92 -8.00 16.87
C LYS A 550 16.79 -7.08 17.31
N THR A 551 15.57 -7.60 17.40
CA THR A 551 14.42 -6.83 17.89
C THR A 551 13.93 -7.44 19.19
N ARG A 552 13.82 -6.61 20.24
CA ARG A 552 13.20 -6.93 21.51
C ARG A 552 12.04 -5.98 21.77
N VAL A 553 10.93 -6.51 22.26
CA VAL A 553 9.77 -5.71 22.65
C VAL A 553 9.38 -6.07 24.08
N THR A 554 9.15 -5.06 24.91
CA THR A 554 8.59 -5.20 26.25
C THR A 554 7.22 -4.53 26.30
N LEU A 555 6.20 -5.26 26.78
CA LEU A 555 4.87 -4.74 27.03
C LEU A 555 4.74 -4.20 28.46
N LEU A 556 4.08 -3.06 28.63
CA LEU A 556 3.72 -2.51 29.93
C LEU A 556 2.20 -2.43 30.09
N PRO A 557 1.64 -2.71 31.29
CA PRO A 557 2.33 -3.06 32.54
C PRO A 557 2.69 -4.55 32.76
N SER A 558 2.32 -5.49 31.88
CA SER A 558 2.59 -6.93 32.12
C SER A 558 4.07 -7.32 32.19
N TYR A 559 4.98 -6.50 31.66
CA TYR A 559 6.39 -6.82 31.46
C TYR A 559 6.62 -8.08 30.61
N HIS A 560 5.65 -8.43 29.77
CA HIS A 560 5.81 -9.51 28.81
C HIS A 560 6.86 -9.11 27.76
N GLU A 561 7.81 -9.99 27.48
CA GLU A 561 8.86 -9.75 26.50
C GLU A 561 8.72 -10.65 25.27
N TRP A 562 8.97 -10.07 24.10
CA TRP A 562 9.16 -10.80 22.86
C TRP A 562 10.53 -10.49 22.31
N GLU A 563 11.21 -11.54 21.84
CA GLU A 563 12.52 -11.45 21.20
C GLU A 563 12.44 -12.18 19.86
N TRP A 564 12.79 -11.47 18.79
CA TRP A 564 12.92 -12.05 17.46
C TRP A 564 14.34 -12.55 17.25
N ASP A 565 14.48 -13.63 16.48
CA ASP A 565 15.77 -14.20 16.13
C ASP A 565 16.66 -13.19 15.41
N VAL A 566 17.97 -13.32 15.59
CA VAL A 566 18.95 -12.44 14.96
C VAL A 566 18.99 -12.73 13.46
N THR A 567 18.69 -11.71 12.66
CA THR A 567 18.71 -11.78 11.19
C THR A 567 19.68 -10.77 10.61
N ALA A 568 20.21 -11.04 9.42
CA ALA A 568 20.89 -10.00 8.63
C ALA A 568 19.86 -8.97 8.14
N GLY A 569 20.29 -7.72 7.95
CA GLY A 569 19.53 -6.72 7.22
C GLY A 569 19.36 -7.07 5.74
N ASP A 570 18.35 -6.51 5.10
CA ASP A 570 18.05 -6.75 3.67
C ASP A 570 18.29 -5.51 2.79
N SER A 571 18.65 -4.35 3.37
CA SER A 571 18.81 -3.12 2.58
C SER A 571 20.13 -3.10 1.79
N TYR A 572 20.00 -2.90 0.48
CA TYR A 572 21.12 -2.65 -0.44
C TYR A 572 21.49 -1.17 -0.56
N GLN A 573 20.66 -0.27 -0.02
CA GLN A 573 20.87 1.17 -0.10
C GLN A 573 21.88 1.58 0.99
N VAL A 574 23.06 2.01 0.54
CA VAL A 574 24.14 2.60 1.36
C VAL A 574 23.98 4.10 1.41
#